data_AF-A0A2V9JGQ2-F1
#
_entry.id   AF-A0A2V9JGQ2-F1
#
_cell.length_a   1.000
_cell.length_b   1.000
_cell.length_c   1.000
_cell.angle_alpha   90.00
_cell.angle_beta   90.00
_cell.angle_gamma   90.00
#
_symmetry.space_group_name_H-M   'P 1'
#
loop_
_entity.id
_entity.type
_entity.pdbx_description
1 polymer ?
#
loop_
_entity_poly.entity_id
_entity_poly.type
_entity_poly.pdbx_seq_one_letter_code
_entity_poly.pdbx_strand_id
1 'polypeptide(L)'
;MARKLSLPVLFCLLVLGGNAIRDVPANDNKDIVGRWDLTVGTGGDAYPSWLEVTRKEGKLAGRFVGRVGSARPIKQIDFGANKLKFSLPPQYENMKTDLVFEGGLDASKRQLRGTTTGEDGRTLGWLGVAAPALPKPAHPKWGAPVTLFGGKDMTGWKLKNAKLPNGWKVANGLLENKMPSSDIVTEQKFKDFKLHLEFNVAPKSNSGVYLRGRYEVQIQDDFGKPPESHLIGGLYGFIDPTENAARRAGEWQTYDITLLGRYVTVVLNGKTVINDKEIPGITGGALESREGEPGPLMLQGDHGDVSFRNVVLTPVAFE
;
A
#
# COMPACT_ATOMS: atom_id res chain seq x y z
N MET A 1 -2.32 29.78 77.60
CA MET A 1 -1.44 29.50 76.45
C MET A 1 -1.12 28.02 76.43
N ALA A 2 -1.80 27.25 75.58
CA ALA A 2 -1.50 25.84 75.37
C ALA A 2 -1.94 25.48 73.94
N ARG A 3 -0.96 25.22 73.06
CA ARG A 3 -1.18 24.62 71.73
C ARG A 3 -1.47 23.14 71.95
N LYS A 4 -2.64 22.65 71.52
CA LYS A 4 -2.91 21.21 71.38
C LYS A 4 -2.84 20.82 69.92
N LEU A 5 -2.07 19.77 69.68
CA LEU A 5 -1.83 19.06 68.44
C LEU A 5 -3.14 18.59 67.78
N SER A 6 -3.21 18.71 66.46
CA SER A 6 -4.01 17.83 65.61
C SER A 6 -3.10 17.25 64.52
N LEU A 7 -2.88 15.94 64.59
CA LEU A 7 -2.20 15.12 63.59
C LEU A 7 -3.28 14.62 62.61
N PRO A 8 -3.22 14.87 61.29
CA PRO A 8 -4.11 14.21 60.36
C PRO A 8 -3.55 12.86 59.92
N VAL A 9 -4.48 11.92 59.84
CA VAL A 9 -4.40 10.51 59.46
C VAL A 9 -3.68 10.31 58.12
N LEU A 10 -2.75 9.35 58.10
CA LEU A 10 -2.05 8.86 56.92
C LEU A 10 -3.01 8.02 56.07
N PHE A 11 -3.39 8.52 54.89
CA PHE A 11 -4.18 7.76 53.92
C PHE A 11 -3.22 6.92 53.06
N CYS A 12 -3.17 5.61 53.31
CA CYS A 12 -2.51 4.64 52.43
C CYS A 12 -3.27 4.56 51.09
N LEU A 13 -2.74 5.17 50.04
CA LEU A 13 -3.17 4.89 48.67
C LEU A 13 -2.46 3.63 48.17
N LEU A 14 -3.21 2.52 48.10
CA LEU A 14 -2.88 1.39 47.25
C LEU A 14 -2.90 1.86 45.79
N VAL A 15 -1.73 1.96 45.15
CA VAL A 15 -1.64 2.08 43.68
C VAL A 15 -1.58 0.66 43.11
N LEU A 16 -2.73 0.18 42.64
CA LEU A 16 -2.84 -1.02 41.83
C LEU A 16 -2.49 -0.71 40.37
N GLY A 17 -1.56 -1.49 39.80
CA GLY A 17 -1.61 -1.87 38.39
C GLY A 17 -1.02 -0.89 37.37
N GLY A 18 0.27 -0.60 37.47
CA GLY A 18 1.05 -0.22 36.29
C GLY A 18 1.43 -1.49 35.53
N ASN A 19 0.73 -1.82 34.44
CA ASN A 19 1.23 -2.78 33.46
C ASN A 19 2.56 -2.23 32.94
N ALA A 20 3.66 -2.79 33.43
CA ALA A 20 4.96 -2.65 32.80
C ALA A 20 4.78 -3.02 31.32
N ILE A 21 5.06 -2.06 30.44
CA ILE A 21 5.28 -2.32 29.02
C ILE A 21 6.36 -3.39 29.00
N ARG A 22 5.98 -4.63 28.67
CA ARG A 22 6.95 -5.67 28.41
C ARG A 22 7.74 -5.22 27.21
N ASP A 23 9.03 -4.95 27.41
CA ASP A 23 10.00 -4.84 26.35
C ASP A 23 9.78 -6.00 25.39
N VAL A 24 9.48 -5.67 24.13
CA VAL A 24 9.53 -6.64 23.04
C VAL A 24 10.99 -7.05 22.95
N PRO A 25 11.34 -8.34 23.18
CA PRO A 25 12.74 -8.73 23.17
C PRO A 25 13.34 -8.40 21.80
N ALA A 26 14.60 -7.94 21.83
CA ALA A 26 15.39 -7.68 20.64
C ALA A 26 15.25 -8.86 19.67
N ASN A 27 14.77 -8.54 18.46
CA ASN A 27 14.44 -9.45 17.38
C ASN A 27 15.51 -10.55 17.25
N ASP A 28 15.17 -11.81 17.53
CA ASP A 28 16.06 -12.92 17.21
C ASP A 28 16.12 -12.99 15.69
N ASN A 29 17.23 -12.52 15.09
CA ASN A 29 17.43 -12.41 13.63
C ASN A 29 17.25 -13.74 12.87
N LYS A 30 16.97 -14.83 13.59
CA LYS A 30 16.71 -16.19 13.11
C LYS A 30 15.24 -16.49 12.82
N ASP A 31 14.28 -15.62 13.18
CA ASP A 31 12.86 -15.83 12.87
C ASP A 31 12.44 -15.09 11.58
N ILE A 32 11.41 -15.61 10.91
CA ILE A 32 10.82 -15.08 9.68
C ILE A 32 9.61 -14.17 9.92
N VAL A 33 9.15 -14.07 11.17
CA VAL A 33 8.04 -13.18 11.54
C VAL A 33 8.37 -11.73 11.15
N GLY A 34 7.39 -11.06 10.53
CA GLY A 34 7.53 -9.72 10.01
C GLY A 34 7.02 -9.59 8.57
N ARG A 35 7.29 -8.43 7.98
CA ARG A 35 6.89 -8.09 6.61
C ARG A 35 8.11 -8.09 5.70
N TRP A 36 7.90 -8.49 4.46
CA TRP A 36 8.97 -8.74 3.51
C TRP A 36 8.60 -8.17 2.14
N ASP A 37 9.50 -7.35 1.61
CA ASP A 37 9.46 -6.82 0.25
C ASP A 37 10.02 -7.89 -0.69
N LEU A 38 9.17 -8.49 -1.52
CA LEU A 38 9.55 -9.59 -2.40
C LEU A 38 9.74 -9.10 -3.83
N THR A 39 10.76 -9.63 -4.50
CA THR A 39 10.91 -9.57 -5.95
C THR A 39 10.91 -11.01 -6.46
N VAL A 40 9.97 -11.34 -7.35
CA VAL A 40 9.85 -12.66 -7.95
C VAL A 40 10.27 -12.58 -9.42
N GLY A 41 11.07 -13.54 -9.87
CA GLY A 41 11.70 -13.52 -11.20
C GLY A 41 12.99 -12.73 -11.25
N THR A 42 13.53 -12.56 -12.46
CA THR A 42 14.76 -11.80 -12.73
C THR A 42 14.60 -11.02 -14.04
N GLY A 43 15.43 -9.98 -14.24
CA GLY A 43 15.42 -9.19 -15.47
C GLY A 43 14.10 -8.46 -15.71
N GLY A 44 13.70 -8.33 -16.98
CA GLY A 44 12.51 -7.60 -17.39
C GLY A 44 11.17 -8.26 -17.02
N ASP A 45 11.19 -9.55 -16.64
CA ASP A 45 10.00 -10.30 -16.23
C ASP A 45 9.80 -10.29 -14.70
N ALA A 46 10.75 -9.72 -13.95
CA ALA A 46 10.64 -9.63 -12.50
C ALA A 46 9.47 -8.73 -12.10
N TYR A 47 8.75 -9.14 -11.07
CA TYR A 47 7.62 -8.39 -10.55
C TYR A 47 7.67 -8.29 -9.02
N PRO A 48 7.12 -7.20 -8.46
CA PRO A 48 7.03 -7.05 -7.03
C PRO A 48 5.95 -7.93 -6.42
N SER A 49 6.21 -8.32 -5.18
CA SER A 49 5.31 -9.09 -4.35
C SER A 49 5.59 -8.72 -2.89
N TRP A 50 4.75 -9.19 -1.98
CA TRP A 50 4.91 -8.92 -0.56
C TRP A 50 4.41 -10.09 0.29
N LEU A 51 5.08 -10.31 1.42
CA LEU A 51 4.78 -11.37 2.37
C LEU A 51 4.75 -10.80 3.79
N GLU A 52 3.69 -11.09 4.52
CA GLU A 52 3.64 -10.91 5.97
C GLU A 52 3.53 -12.27 6.65
N VAL A 53 4.41 -12.50 7.60
CA VAL A 53 4.39 -13.66 8.48
C VAL A 53 4.09 -13.19 9.89
N THR A 54 3.08 -13.77 10.49
CA THR A 54 2.68 -13.53 11.88
C THR A 54 2.74 -14.83 12.66
N ARG A 55 2.78 -14.72 13.99
CA ARG A 55 2.73 -15.88 14.89
C ARG A 55 1.61 -15.68 15.89
N LYS A 56 0.68 -16.64 15.96
CA LYS A 56 -0.39 -16.68 16.96
C LYS A 56 -0.40 -18.06 17.60
N GLU A 57 -0.35 -18.09 18.94
CA GLU A 57 -0.37 -19.35 19.72
C GLU A 57 0.70 -20.36 19.26
N GLY A 58 1.90 -19.87 18.95
CA GLY A 58 3.03 -20.68 18.49
C GLY A 58 2.98 -21.10 17.03
N LYS A 59 1.84 -20.98 16.34
CA LYS A 59 1.68 -21.32 14.93
C LYS A 59 1.94 -20.12 14.02
N LEU A 60 2.56 -20.39 12.89
CA LEU A 60 2.76 -19.39 11.84
C LEU A 60 1.47 -19.22 11.02
N ALA A 61 1.22 -17.98 10.64
CA ALA A 61 0.17 -17.58 9.71
C ALA A 61 0.71 -16.42 8.86
N GLY A 62 -0.01 -16.02 7.82
CA GLY A 62 0.46 -14.90 7.02
C GLY A 62 -0.46 -14.49 5.90
N ARG A 63 -0.06 -13.43 5.22
CA ARG A 63 -0.72 -12.89 4.03
C ARG A 63 0.30 -12.67 2.94
N PHE A 64 -0.17 -12.72 1.70
CA PHE A 64 0.67 -12.54 0.52
C PHE A 64 -0.03 -11.66 -0.51
N VAL A 65 0.76 -10.84 -1.20
CA VAL A 65 0.33 -10.06 -2.36
C VAL A 65 1.16 -10.51 -3.56
N GLY A 66 0.49 -10.98 -4.62
CA GLY A 66 1.14 -11.39 -5.87
C GLY A 66 1.39 -10.22 -6.82
N ARG A 67 1.63 -10.53 -8.10
CA ARG A 67 1.79 -9.51 -9.16
C ARG A 67 0.56 -8.62 -9.30
N VAL A 68 -0.61 -9.24 -9.19
CA VAL A 68 -1.94 -8.63 -9.33
C VAL A 68 -2.87 -9.16 -8.24
N GLY A 69 -4.02 -8.53 -8.06
CA GLY A 69 -5.00 -8.89 -7.03
C GLY A 69 -4.61 -8.36 -5.65
N SER A 70 -5.40 -8.70 -4.64
CA SER A 70 -5.20 -8.18 -3.28
C SER A 70 -4.36 -9.09 -2.41
N ALA A 71 -4.06 -8.58 -1.21
CA ALA A 71 -3.57 -9.41 -0.13
C ALA A 71 -4.55 -10.57 0.14
N ARG A 72 -4.02 -11.78 0.26
CA ARG A 72 -4.79 -12.99 0.57
C ARG A 72 -4.11 -13.82 1.65
N PRO A 73 -4.87 -14.58 2.44
CA PRO A 73 -4.29 -15.46 3.46
C PRO A 73 -3.45 -16.57 2.83
N ILE A 74 -2.36 -16.91 3.49
CA ILE A 74 -1.54 -18.08 3.16
C ILE A 74 -2.28 -19.35 3.61
N LYS A 75 -2.36 -20.35 2.74
CA LYS A 75 -3.05 -21.62 3.02
C LYS A 75 -2.28 -22.47 4.02
N GLN A 76 -0.97 -22.60 3.81
CA GLN A 76 -0.05 -23.32 4.69
C GLN A 76 1.30 -22.61 4.70
N ILE A 77 1.93 -22.53 5.87
CA ILE A 77 3.27 -21.98 6.05
C ILE A 77 4.04 -22.82 7.06
N ASP A 78 5.22 -23.27 6.66
CA ASP A 78 6.13 -24.07 7.45
C ASP A 78 7.51 -23.41 7.46
N PHE A 79 8.09 -23.30 8.65
CA PHE A 79 9.46 -22.81 8.82
C PHE A 79 10.22 -23.62 9.86
N GLY A 80 11.36 -24.17 9.48
CA GLY A 80 12.23 -24.94 10.35
C GLY A 80 13.61 -25.15 9.73
N ALA A 81 14.65 -25.16 10.57
CA ALA A 81 16.05 -25.26 10.12
C ALA A 81 16.40 -24.26 9.00
N ASN A 82 15.92 -23.01 9.14
CA ASN A 82 16.04 -21.93 8.15
C ASN A 82 15.43 -22.20 6.77
N LYS A 83 14.58 -23.23 6.63
CA LYS A 83 13.84 -23.51 5.39
C LYS A 83 12.40 -23.03 5.55
N LEU A 84 11.94 -22.25 4.59
CA LEU A 84 10.58 -21.74 4.46
C LEU A 84 9.87 -22.49 3.33
N LYS A 85 8.64 -22.93 3.58
CA LYS A 85 7.70 -23.34 2.56
C LYS A 85 6.34 -22.71 2.84
N PHE A 86 5.72 -22.10 1.85
CA PHE A 86 4.33 -21.66 1.97
C PHE A 86 3.56 -21.86 0.68
N SER A 87 2.24 -21.97 0.79
CA SER A 87 1.35 -22.16 -0.36
C SER A 87 0.16 -21.22 -0.35
N LEU A 88 -0.31 -20.90 -1.55
CA LEU A 88 -1.47 -20.05 -1.80
C LEU A 88 -2.45 -20.83 -2.67
N PRO A 89 -3.76 -20.77 -2.40
CA PRO A 89 -4.74 -21.41 -3.25
C PRO A 89 -4.77 -20.71 -4.63
N PRO A 90 -5.18 -21.41 -5.70
CA PRO A 90 -5.50 -20.77 -6.98
C PRO A 90 -6.49 -19.62 -6.78
N GLN A 91 -6.13 -18.41 -7.22
CA GLN A 91 -7.00 -17.24 -7.08
C GLN A 91 -6.73 -16.13 -8.10
N TYR A 92 -5.54 -15.50 -8.06
CA TYR A 92 -5.20 -14.37 -8.93
C TYR A 92 -4.26 -14.75 -10.07
N GLU A 93 -3.32 -15.63 -9.78
CA GLU A 93 -2.46 -16.23 -10.78
C GLU A 93 -3.25 -17.31 -11.52
N ASN A 94 -3.02 -17.44 -12.82
CA ASN A 94 -3.67 -18.42 -13.69
C ASN A 94 -3.12 -19.85 -13.47
N MET A 95 -3.28 -20.35 -12.24
CA MET A 95 -2.77 -21.64 -11.77
C MET A 95 -3.89 -22.63 -11.53
N LYS A 96 -3.67 -23.91 -11.85
CA LYS A 96 -4.64 -25.00 -11.56
C LYS A 96 -4.44 -25.64 -10.19
N THR A 97 -3.27 -25.46 -9.61
CA THR A 97 -2.86 -26.01 -8.31
C THR A 97 -2.36 -24.90 -7.42
N ASP A 98 -2.19 -25.18 -6.13
CA ASP A 98 -1.59 -24.24 -5.20
C ASP A 98 -0.27 -23.68 -5.74
N LEU A 99 -0.12 -22.36 -5.63
CA LEU A 99 1.15 -21.70 -5.88
C LEU A 99 2.04 -21.91 -4.66
N VAL A 100 3.20 -22.55 -4.86
CA VAL A 100 4.11 -22.94 -3.77
C VAL A 100 5.38 -22.11 -3.85
N PHE A 101 5.79 -21.55 -2.71
CA PHE A 101 7.07 -20.88 -2.52
C PHE A 101 7.92 -21.71 -1.57
N GLU A 102 9.15 -21.99 -1.98
CA GLU A 102 10.15 -22.69 -1.18
C GLU A 102 11.43 -21.86 -1.13
N GLY A 103 12.07 -21.79 0.03
CA GLY A 103 13.27 -20.99 0.20
C GLY A 103 13.90 -21.13 1.57
N GLY A 104 14.76 -20.18 1.93
CA GLY A 104 15.35 -20.13 3.25
C GLY A 104 15.73 -18.72 3.71
N LEU A 105 15.93 -18.60 5.02
CA LEU A 105 16.34 -17.37 5.69
C LEU A 105 17.87 -17.32 5.81
N ASP A 106 18.47 -16.31 5.20
CA ASP A 106 19.80 -15.83 5.58
C ASP A 106 19.64 -14.85 6.75
N ALA A 107 19.77 -15.38 7.97
CA ALA A 107 19.62 -14.62 9.20
C ALA A 107 20.66 -13.48 9.34
N SER A 108 21.85 -13.65 8.74
CA SER A 108 22.91 -12.65 8.79
C SER A 108 22.57 -11.39 7.99
N LYS A 109 21.80 -11.57 6.91
CA LYS A 109 21.41 -10.48 6.00
C LYS A 109 19.95 -10.06 6.18
N ARG A 110 19.17 -10.77 6.99
CA ARG A 110 17.70 -10.62 7.07
C ARG A 110 17.08 -10.68 5.67
N GLN A 111 17.43 -11.74 4.93
CA GLN A 111 16.96 -11.98 3.57
C GLN A 111 16.35 -13.38 3.44
N LEU A 112 15.22 -13.46 2.75
CA LEU A 112 14.64 -14.70 2.28
C LEU A 112 15.01 -14.90 0.81
N ARG A 113 15.38 -16.12 0.42
CA ARG A 113 15.66 -16.46 -0.98
C ARG A 113 15.12 -17.83 -1.30
N GLY A 114 14.62 -18.00 -2.51
CA GLY A 114 14.04 -19.26 -2.90
C GLY A 114 13.55 -19.31 -4.33
N THR A 115 12.69 -20.27 -4.58
CA THR A 115 12.03 -20.49 -5.87
C THR A 115 10.52 -20.65 -5.72
N THR A 116 9.80 -20.36 -6.80
CA THR A 116 8.39 -20.68 -6.99
C THR A 116 8.18 -21.11 -8.44
N THR A 117 6.98 -21.58 -8.79
CA THR A 117 6.62 -21.94 -10.16
C THR A 117 5.72 -20.85 -10.74
N GLY A 118 6.14 -20.24 -11.85
CA GLY A 118 5.34 -19.27 -12.59
C GLY A 118 4.17 -19.90 -13.33
N GLU A 119 3.27 -19.07 -13.85
CA GLU A 119 2.06 -19.49 -14.60
C GLU A 119 2.37 -20.29 -15.88
N ASP A 120 3.54 -20.04 -16.47
CA ASP A 120 4.05 -20.74 -17.64
C ASP A 120 4.80 -22.05 -17.27
N GLY A 121 4.78 -22.44 -16.00
CA GLY A 121 5.45 -23.62 -15.47
C GLY A 121 6.96 -23.45 -15.24
N ARG A 122 7.55 -22.28 -15.56
CA ARG A 122 8.98 -22.04 -15.32
C ARG A 122 9.25 -21.85 -13.82
N THR A 123 10.40 -22.33 -13.37
CA THR A 123 10.90 -22.00 -12.04
C THR A 123 11.38 -20.55 -12.00
N LEU A 124 10.84 -19.78 -11.08
CA LEU A 124 11.20 -18.38 -10.83
C LEU A 124 11.95 -18.29 -9.49
N GLY A 125 13.16 -17.72 -9.51
CA GLY A 125 13.84 -17.32 -8.29
C GLY A 125 13.14 -16.12 -7.65
N TRP A 126 13.22 -15.98 -6.33
CA TRP A 126 12.72 -14.81 -5.62
C TRP A 126 13.64 -14.39 -4.47
N LEU A 127 13.61 -13.09 -4.17
CA LEU A 127 14.32 -12.45 -3.07
C LEU A 127 13.32 -11.68 -2.21
N GLY A 128 13.27 -11.96 -0.92
CA GLY A 128 12.59 -11.17 0.09
C GLY A 128 13.61 -10.42 0.95
N VAL A 129 13.42 -9.12 1.13
CA VAL A 129 14.15 -8.32 2.13
C VAL A 129 13.17 -7.85 3.20
N ALA A 130 13.61 -7.70 4.44
CA ALA A 130 12.73 -7.20 5.49
C ALA A 130 12.20 -5.80 5.13
N ALA A 131 10.89 -5.63 5.14
CA ALA A 131 10.26 -4.35 4.85
C ALA A 131 10.63 -3.34 5.95
N PRO A 132 10.98 -2.09 5.60
CA PRO A 132 11.32 -1.06 6.59
C PRO A 132 10.09 -0.69 7.44
N ALA A 133 10.27 -0.11 8.63
CA ALA A 133 9.15 0.26 9.51
C ALA A 133 8.35 1.49 9.05
N LEU A 134 9.01 2.43 8.35
CA LEU A 134 8.42 3.67 7.79
C LEU A 134 7.50 4.44 8.77
N PRO A 135 8.02 4.83 9.95
CA PRO A 135 7.25 5.62 10.90
C PRO A 135 6.88 6.98 10.32
N LYS A 136 5.81 7.57 10.86
CA LYS A 136 5.41 8.93 10.50
C LYS A 136 6.47 9.95 10.98
N PRO A 137 6.91 10.91 10.15
CA PRO A 137 7.66 12.06 10.64
C PRO A 137 6.83 12.83 11.67
N ALA A 138 7.43 13.18 12.81
CA ALA A 138 6.74 13.88 13.91
C ALA A 138 6.28 15.29 13.51
N HIS A 139 7.11 16.01 12.75
CA HIS A 139 6.87 17.40 12.36
C HIS A 139 7.23 17.61 10.87
N PRO A 140 6.42 17.07 9.93
CA PRO A 140 6.71 17.23 8.51
C PRO A 140 6.62 18.70 8.11
N LYS A 141 7.70 19.24 7.53
CA LYS A 141 7.71 20.56 6.89
C LYS A 141 7.27 20.40 5.44
N TRP A 142 6.22 21.09 5.03
CA TRP A 142 5.71 21.01 3.67
C TRP A 142 6.52 21.89 2.72
N GLY A 143 6.92 21.34 1.57
CA GLY A 143 7.56 22.07 0.48
C GLY A 143 6.55 22.83 -0.37
N ALA A 144 7.02 23.33 -1.51
CA ALA A 144 6.15 23.99 -2.50
C ALA A 144 5.25 22.96 -3.23
N PRO A 145 3.98 23.29 -3.51
CA PRO A 145 3.12 22.45 -4.35
C PRO A 145 3.68 22.29 -5.76
N VAL A 146 3.56 21.08 -6.30
CA VAL A 146 3.91 20.70 -7.67
C VAL A 146 2.62 20.38 -8.41
N THR A 147 2.31 21.14 -9.46
CA THR A 147 1.22 20.81 -10.38
C THR A 147 1.67 19.67 -11.28
N LEU A 148 1.15 18.46 -11.03
CA LEU A 148 1.42 17.29 -11.86
C LEU A 148 0.55 17.28 -13.12
N PHE A 149 -0.65 17.85 -13.07
CA PHE A 149 -1.47 18.08 -14.26
C PHE A 149 -2.34 19.32 -14.08
N GLY A 150 -2.15 20.30 -14.96
CA GLY A 150 -2.85 21.60 -14.96
C GLY A 150 -3.66 21.88 -16.22
N GLY A 151 -4.00 20.85 -17.01
CA GLY A 151 -4.91 20.99 -18.16
C GLY A 151 -4.27 21.31 -19.51
N LYS A 152 -2.94 21.45 -19.60
CA LYS A 152 -2.27 21.85 -20.84
C LYS A 152 -1.72 20.68 -21.65
N ASP A 153 -0.90 19.86 -21.03
CA ASP A 153 -0.18 18.75 -21.65
C ASP A 153 0.17 17.69 -20.59
N MET A 154 0.78 16.59 -21.03
CA MET A 154 1.22 15.49 -20.18
C MET A 154 2.68 15.64 -19.73
N THR A 155 3.25 16.85 -19.71
CA THR A 155 4.64 17.05 -19.28
C THR A 155 4.84 16.47 -17.88
N GLY A 156 5.91 15.70 -17.70
CA GLY A 156 6.21 15.02 -16.45
C GLY A 156 5.49 13.67 -16.27
N TRP A 157 4.74 13.20 -17.28
CA TRP A 157 4.15 11.86 -17.32
C TRP A 157 4.69 11.04 -18.47
N LYS A 158 4.75 9.73 -18.28
CA LYS A 158 5.06 8.76 -19.33
C LYS A 158 4.22 7.50 -19.16
N LEU A 159 4.06 6.75 -20.25
CA LEU A 159 3.47 5.41 -20.17
C LEU A 159 4.34 4.50 -19.30
N LYS A 160 3.71 3.72 -18.42
CA LYS A 160 4.35 2.63 -17.66
C LYS A 160 5.00 1.64 -18.63
N ASN A 161 4.28 1.26 -19.68
CA ASN A 161 4.79 0.40 -20.74
C ASN A 161 4.52 1.03 -22.12
N ALA A 162 5.55 1.62 -22.71
CA ALA A 162 5.48 2.26 -24.02
C ALA A 162 5.18 1.30 -25.19
N LYS A 163 5.20 -0.02 -24.96
CA LYS A 163 4.84 -1.03 -25.97
C LYS A 163 3.35 -1.36 -26.00
N LEU A 164 2.59 -0.92 -24.99
CA LEU A 164 1.14 -1.10 -24.92
C LEU A 164 0.40 0.08 -25.59
N PRO A 165 -0.89 -0.09 -25.94
CA PRO A 165 -1.71 1.01 -26.44
C PRO A 165 -1.68 2.24 -25.52
N ASN A 166 -1.84 3.43 -26.11
CA ASN A 166 -1.95 4.68 -25.37
C ASN A 166 -3.34 5.30 -25.57
N GLY A 167 -4.16 5.21 -24.53
CA GLY A 167 -5.46 5.87 -24.45
C GLY A 167 -5.44 7.27 -23.86
N TRP A 168 -4.29 7.72 -23.35
CA TRP A 168 -4.17 8.99 -22.67
C TRP A 168 -4.03 10.15 -23.64
N LYS A 169 -4.83 11.20 -23.42
CA LYS A 169 -4.76 12.45 -24.16
C LYS A 169 -5.19 13.62 -23.29
N VAL A 170 -4.77 14.82 -23.67
CA VAL A 170 -5.32 16.05 -23.11
C VAL A 170 -6.39 16.60 -24.04
N ALA A 171 -7.60 16.79 -23.52
CA ALA A 171 -8.72 17.37 -24.25
C ALA A 171 -9.52 18.29 -23.32
N ASN A 172 -9.81 19.51 -23.77
CA ASN A 172 -10.63 20.49 -23.02
C ASN A 172 -10.16 20.74 -21.57
N GLY A 173 -8.84 20.75 -21.33
CA GLY A 173 -8.29 20.93 -19.98
C GLY A 173 -8.29 19.67 -19.11
N LEU A 174 -8.72 18.52 -19.65
CA LEU A 174 -8.80 17.24 -18.93
C LEU A 174 -7.74 16.27 -19.44
N LEU A 175 -7.20 15.47 -18.52
CA LEU A 175 -6.39 14.31 -18.85
C LEU A 175 -7.34 13.12 -18.95
N GLU A 176 -7.67 12.71 -20.17
CA GLU A 176 -8.62 11.65 -20.46
C GLU A 176 -7.89 10.35 -20.80
N ASN A 177 -8.39 9.23 -20.28
CA ASN A 177 -8.01 7.89 -20.68
C ASN A 177 -9.18 7.17 -21.36
N LYS A 178 -8.89 6.47 -22.46
CA LYS A 178 -9.82 5.54 -23.13
C LYS A 178 -9.18 4.18 -23.32
N MET A 179 -9.93 3.11 -23.07
CA MET A 179 -9.42 1.75 -23.30
C MET A 179 -9.36 1.38 -24.79
N PRO A 180 -8.38 0.55 -25.22
CA PRO A 180 -7.27 -0.01 -24.43
C PRO A 180 -6.15 1.01 -24.19
N SER A 181 -5.50 0.93 -23.03
CA SER A 181 -4.42 1.85 -22.64
C SER A 181 -3.40 1.18 -21.70
N SER A 182 -2.21 1.75 -21.59
CA SER A 182 -1.25 1.51 -20.51
C SER A 182 -1.54 2.44 -19.34
N ASP A 183 -1.11 2.09 -18.14
CA ASP A 183 -0.96 3.05 -17.05
C ASP A 183 0.04 4.16 -17.41
N ILE A 184 -0.08 5.29 -16.71
CA ILE A 184 0.91 6.37 -16.75
C ILE A 184 1.52 6.58 -15.37
N VAL A 185 2.79 6.99 -15.38
CA VAL A 185 3.56 7.27 -14.17
C VAL A 185 4.17 8.66 -14.28
N THR A 186 4.30 9.35 -13.14
CA THR A 186 5.10 10.57 -13.09
C THR A 186 6.57 10.24 -13.31
N GLU A 187 7.30 11.14 -13.97
CA GLU A 187 8.75 11.04 -14.09
C GLU A 187 9.43 11.34 -12.76
N GLN A 188 8.87 12.28 -12.00
CA GLN A 188 9.30 12.58 -10.63
C GLN A 188 8.89 11.48 -9.66
N LYS A 189 9.68 11.31 -8.61
CA LYS A 189 9.42 10.39 -7.50
C LYS A 189 9.27 11.16 -6.20
N PHE A 190 8.39 10.68 -5.33
CA PHE A 190 8.03 11.32 -4.07
C PHE A 190 8.15 10.32 -2.92
N LYS A 191 8.45 10.84 -1.72
CA LYS A 191 8.49 10.07 -0.47
C LYS A 191 7.20 10.33 0.31
N ASP A 192 7.21 11.33 1.17
CA ASP A 192 6.07 11.78 1.97
C ASP A 192 5.44 12.99 1.30
N PHE A 193 4.11 13.03 1.21
CA PHE A 193 3.40 14.09 0.48
C PHE A 193 1.93 14.22 0.87
N LYS A 194 1.35 15.36 0.50
CA LYS A 194 -0.09 15.55 0.29
C LYS A 194 -0.37 15.51 -1.21
N LEU A 195 -1.46 14.87 -1.61
CA LEU A 195 -1.91 14.78 -2.99
C LEU A 195 -3.37 15.24 -3.05
N HIS A 196 -3.64 16.21 -3.92
CA HIS A 196 -4.97 16.56 -4.35
C HIS A 196 -5.16 16.10 -5.80
N LEU A 197 -6.30 15.50 -6.11
CA LEU A 197 -6.71 15.24 -7.49
C LEU A 197 -8.24 15.21 -7.61
N GLU A 198 -8.73 15.64 -8.76
CA GLU A 198 -10.12 15.48 -9.15
C GLU A 198 -10.22 14.45 -10.27
N PHE A 199 -11.23 13.59 -10.19
CA PHE A 199 -11.43 12.53 -11.17
C PHE A 199 -12.91 12.35 -11.53
N ASN A 200 -13.15 11.84 -12.72
CA ASN A 200 -14.48 11.49 -13.22
C ASN A 200 -14.40 10.12 -13.90
N VAL A 201 -15.30 9.23 -13.53
CA VAL A 201 -15.35 7.86 -14.06
C VAL A 201 -16.59 7.68 -14.94
N ALA A 202 -16.41 6.97 -16.06
CA ALA A 202 -17.54 6.51 -16.86
C ALA A 202 -18.32 5.42 -16.11
N PRO A 203 -19.60 5.17 -16.47
CA PRO A 203 -20.37 4.07 -15.88
C PRO A 203 -19.64 2.73 -15.99
N LYS A 204 -19.61 1.96 -14.90
CA LYS A 204 -18.92 0.67 -14.77
C LYS A 204 -17.39 0.73 -14.95
N SER A 205 -16.79 1.92 -14.92
CA SER A 205 -15.35 2.07 -15.08
C SER A 205 -14.58 1.79 -13.79
N ASN A 206 -13.30 1.47 -13.95
CA ASN A 206 -12.33 1.19 -12.89
C ASN A 206 -10.99 1.83 -13.26
N SER A 207 -10.31 2.36 -12.26
CA SER A 207 -8.99 2.98 -12.30
C SER A 207 -8.43 2.95 -10.87
N GLY A 208 -7.32 3.62 -10.63
CA GLY A 208 -6.72 3.68 -9.31
C GLY A 208 -5.58 4.69 -9.31
N VAL A 209 -5.33 5.26 -8.14
CA VAL A 209 -4.16 6.11 -7.91
C VAL A 209 -3.20 5.39 -6.98
N TYR A 210 -2.03 5.06 -7.50
CA TYR A 210 -0.99 4.35 -6.74
C TYR A 210 -0.02 5.35 -6.15
N LEU A 211 -0.08 5.48 -4.83
CA LEU A 211 0.83 6.28 -4.04
C LEU A 211 2.22 5.64 -4.05
N ARG A 212 3.23 6.41 -4.45
CA ARG A 212 4.60 5.93 -4.71
C ARG A 212 4.66 4.75 -5.71
N GLY A 213 3.62 4.54 -6.51
CA GLY A 213 3.51 3.43 -7.45
C GLY A 213 3.32 2.08 -6.77
N ARG A 214 2.89 2.06 -5.48
CA ARG A 214 2.84 0.84 -4.66
C ARG A 214 1.54 0.64 -3.90
N TYR A 215 0.87 1.73 -3.52
CA TYR A 215 -0.32 1.66 -2.67
C TYR A 215 -1.52 2.27 -3.40
N GLU A 216 -2.40 1.41 -3.89
CA GLU A 216 -3.58 1.83 -4.63
C GLU A 216 -4.68 2.36 -3.70
N VAL A 217 -5.04 3.63 -3.90
CA VAL A 217 -6.34 4.16 -3.46
C VAL A 217 -7.30 3.98 -4.64
N GLN A 218 -8.36 3.21 -4.40
CA GLN A 218 -9.21 2.68 -5.46
C GLN A 218 -10.12 3.75 -6.09
N ILE A 219 -10.26 3.73 -7.43
CA ILE A 219 -11.18 4.59 -8.19
C ILE A 219 -12.13 3.70 -9.01
N GLN A 220 -13.41 3.65 -8.65
CA GLN A 220 -14.37 2.81 -9.35
C GLN A 220 -15.80 3.37 -9.26
N ASP A 221 -16.66 3.02 -10.22
CA ASP A 221 -18.10 3.34 -10.20
C ASP A 221 -18.86 2.46 -9.16
N ASP A 222 -18.82 2.89 -7.90
CA ASP A 222 -19.36 2.17 -6.75
C ASP A 222 -20.36 2.98 -5.91
N PHE A 223 -21.00 4.00 -6.49
CA PHE A 223 -21.97 4.83 -5.76
C PHE A 223 -23.05 3.98 -5.08
N GLY A 224 -23.24 4.18 -3.77
CA GLY A 224 -24.29 3.52 -2.98
C GLY A 224 -23.98 2.08 -2.56
N LYS A 225 -22.79 1.54 -2.87
CA LYS A 225 -22.35 0.23 -2.36
C LYS A 225 -21.84 0.32 -0.91
N PRO A 226 -21.85 -0.78 -0.14
CA PRO A 226 -21.18 -0.84 1.15
C PRO A 226 -19.71 -0.43 1.05
N PRO A 227 -19.11 0.22 2.07
CA PRO A 227 -17.70 0.55 2.04
C PRO A 227 -16.85 -0.71 2.18
N GLU A 228 -15.95 -0.93 1.23
CA GLU A 228 -15.02 -2.06 1.20
C GLU A 228 -13.69 -1.62 0.59
N SER A 229 -12.58 -2.23 1.02
CA SER A 229 -11.23 -1.90 0.56
C SER A 229 -11.02 -2.06 -0.95
N HIS A 230 -11.83 -2.89 -1.61
CA HIS A 230 -11.79 -3.11 -3.06
C HIS A 230 -12.60 -2.10 -3.88
N LEU A 231 -13.35 -1.22 -3.21
CA LEU A 231 -14.24 -0.24 -3.80
C LEU A 231 -13.69 1.18 -3.60
N ILE A 232 -14.29 2.16 -4.28
CA ILE A 232 -13.85 3.56 -4.25
C ILE A 232 -13.54 4.07 -2.83
N GLY A 233 -12.36 4.68 -2.67
CA GLY A 233 -11.89 5.25 -1.40
C GLY A 233 -11.23 4.24 -0.46
N GLY A 234 -11.30 2.94 -0.76
CA GLY A 234 -10.54 1.91 -0.08
C GLY A 234 -9.06 1.92 -0.45
N LEU A 235 -8.23 1.47 0.48
CA LEU A 235 -6.86 1.06 0.14
C LEU A 235 -6.91 -0.40 -0.30
N TYR A 236 -6.67 -0.62 -1.60
CA TYR A 236 -7.03 -1.87 -2.27
C TYR A 236 -6.55 -3.12 -1.52
N GLY A 237 -7.50 -3.93 -1.06
CA GLY A 237 -7.23 -5.20 -0.40
C GLY A 237 -6.70 -5.14 1.04
N PHE A 238 -6.65 -3.97 1.66
CA PHE A 238 -6.09 -3.82 3.01
C PHE A 238 -6.95 -3.01 3.99
N ILE A 239 -7.45 -1.84 3.58
CA ILE A 239 -8.09 -0.91 4.51
C ILE A 239 -9.43 -0.50 3.94
N ASP A 240 -10.50 -0.92 4.61
CA ASP A 240 -11.84 -0.51 4.28
C ASP A 240 -12.04 0.98 4.62
N PRO A 241 -12.70 1.75 3.75
CA PRO A 241 -13.13 3.09 4.12
C PRO A 241 -14.22 3.01 5.21
N THR A 242 -14.36 4.05 6.03
CA THR A 242 -15.39 4.10 7.08
C THR A 242 -16.79 4.34 6.52
N GLU A 243 -16.89 4.98 5.36
CA GLU A 243 -18.13 5.24 4.64
C GLU A 243 -17.86 5.32 3.13
N ASN A 244 -18.88 5.03 2.32
CA ASN A 244 -18.83 5.28 0.89
C ASN A 244 -19.32 6.71 0.62
N ALA A 245 -18.37 7.63 0.45
CA ALA A 245 -18.63 9.04 0.15
C ALA A 245 -18.64 9.35 -1.36
N ALA A 246 -18.79 8.34 -2.23
CA ALA A 246 -18.79 8.53 -3.66
C ALA A 246 -19.98 9.35 -4.16
N ARG A 247 -19.79 10.00 -5.29
CA ARG A 247 -20.84 10.48 -6.20
C ARG A 247 -21.07 9.49 -7.33
N ARG A 248 -22.13 9.70 -8.13
CA ARG A 248 -22.49 8.84 -9.27
C ARG A 248 -21.45 8.97 -10.39
N ALA A 249 -21.30 7.93 -11.23
CA ALA A 249 -20.54 8.04 -12.47
C ALA A 249 -20.97 9.25 -13.32
N GLY A 250 -20.00 9.90 -13.95
CA GLY A 250 -20.20 11.17 -14.67
C GLY A 250 -20.13 12.41 -13.79
N GLU A 251 -20.16 12.30 -12.46
CA GLU A 251 -19.92 13.41 -11.54
C GLU A 251 -18.44 13.49 -11.15
N TRP A 252 -17.92 14.72 -10.98
CA TRP A 252 -16.56 14.93 -10.50
C TRP A 252 -16.44 14.56 -9.02
N GLN A 253 -15.45 13.73 -8.73
CA GLN A 253 -15.03 13.28 -7.42
C GLN A 253 -13.73 14.00 -7.05
N THR A 254 -13.44 14.09 -5.75
CA THR A 254 -12.20 14.68 -5.24
C THR A 254 -11.52 13.75 -4.24
N TYR A 255 -10.20 13.63 -4.37
CA TYR A 255 -9.35 13.06 -3.33
C TYR A 255 -8.39 14.10 -2.78
N ASP A 256 -8.35 14.18 -1.46
CA ASP A 256 -7.22 14.72 -0.71
C ASP A 256 -6.58 13.60 0.11
N ILE A 257 -5.35 13.25 -0.24
CA ILE A 257 -4.62 12.12 0.34
C ILE A 257 -3.37 12.65 1.03
N THR A 258 -3.13 12.22 2.27
CA THR A 258 -1.86 12.47 2.97
C THR A 258 -1.15 11.14 3.17
N LEU A 259 0.10 11.04 2.71
CA LEU A 259 0.98 9.90 2.95
C LEU A 259 2.23 10.37 3.69
N LEU A 260 2.43 9.86 4.90
CA LEU A 260 3.57 10.17 5.77
C LEU A 260 4.18 8.88 6.31
N GLY A 261 5.40 8.55 5.91
CA GLY A 261 5.94 7.21 6.09
C GLY A 261 5.05 6.20 5.35
N ARG A 262 4.45 5.25 6.07
CA ARG A 262 3.40 4.36 5.54
C ARG A 262 2.01 4.61 6.13
N TYR A 263 1.77 5.78 6.72
CA TYR A 263 0.46 6.14 7.25
C TYR A 263 -0.30 6.96 6.22
N VAL A 264 -1.55 6.55 5.95
CA VAL A 264 -2.41 7.16 4.94
C VAL A 264 -3.68 7.73 5.57
N THR A 265 -4.01 8.94 5.15
CA THR A 265 -5.33 9.55 5.30
C THR A 265 -5.92 9.79 3.93
N VAL A 266 -7.16 9.36 3.71
CA VAL A 266 -7.91 9.55 2.45
C VAL A 266 -9.17 10.33 2.77
N VAL A 267 -9.32 11.49 2.12
CA VAL A 267 -10.54 12.28 2.12
C VAL A 267 -11.18 12.16 0.74
N LEU A 268 -12.38 11.60 0.67
CA LEU A 268 -13.20 11.47 -0.54
C LEU A 268 -14.34 12.48 -0.46
N ASN A 269 -14.42 13.42 -1.40
CA ASN A 269 -15.49 14.41 -1.47
C ASN A 269 -15.70 15.19 -0.15
N GLY A 270 -14.59 15.57 0.50
CA GLY A 270 -14.61 16.29 1.77
C GLY A 270 -14.92 15.43 3.00
N LYS A 271 -15.12 14.11 2.85
CA LYS A 271 -15.31 13.16 3.95
C LYS A 271 -14.04 12.35 4.18
N THR A 272 -13.52 12.35 5.41
CA THR A 272 -12.38 11.50 5.77
C THR A 272 -12.86 10.05 5.87
N VAL A 273 -12.51 9.23 4.87
CA VAL A 273 -12.94 7.83 4.78
C VAL A 273 -11.88 6.85 5.27
N ILE A 274 -10.60 7.24 5.23
CA ILE A 274 -9.51 6.53 5.92
C ILE A 274 -8.76 7.59 6.72
N ASN A 275 -8.64 7.40 8.04
CA ASN A 275 -7.98 8.35 8.93
C ASN A 275 -6.73 7.72 9.55
N ASP A 276 -5.56 8.18 9.09
CA ASP A 276 -4.26 7.91 9.69
C ASP A 276 -3.97 6.43 9.95
N LYS A 277 -4.22 5.59 8.94
CA LYS A 277 -4.02 4.14 9.05
C LYS A 277 -2.68 3.73 8.49
N GLU A 278 -2.01 2.80 9.18
CA GLU A 278 -0.80 2.18 8.67
C GLU A 278 -1.13 1.25 7.49
N ILE A 279 -0.46 1.45 6.35
CA ILE A 279 -0.53 0.58 5.19
C ILE A 279 0.25 -0.71 5.50
N PRO A 280 -0.35 -1.90 5.44
CA PRO A 280 0.37 -3.13 5.76
C PRO A 280 1.52 -3.43 4.80
N GLY A 281 1.29 -3.29 3.49
CA GLY A 281 2.27 -3.58 2.43
C GLY A 281 1.82 -3.05 1.08
N ILE A 282 2.58 -3.37 0.02
CA ILE A 282 2.23 -2.97 -1.35
C ILE A 282 0.92 -3.65 -1.80
N THR A 283 0.15 -2.98 -2.65
CA THR A 283 -1.03 -3.56 -3.31
C THR A 283 -0.62 -4.29 -4.59
N GLY A 284 -1.48 -5.18 -5.10
CA GLY A 284 -1.25 -5.77 -6.43
C GLY A 284 -1.19 -4.68 -7.49
N GLY A 285 -0.45 -4.92 -8.57
CA GLY A 285 -0.21 -3.90 -9.60
C GLY A 285 0.90 -2.89 -9.25
N ALA A 286 1.52 -2.99 -8.06
CA ALA A 286 2.67 -2.17 -7.70
C ALA A 286 3.79 -2.24 -8.76
N LEU A 287 4.53 -1.15 -8.91
CA LEU A 287 5.66 -1.05 -9.83
C LEU A 287 6.90 -1.77 -9.29
N GLU A 288 7.04 -1.82 -7.97
CA GLU A 288 8.19 -2.37 -7.26
C GLU A 288 7.85 -2.56 -5.77
N SER A 289 8.65 -3.36 -5.05
CA SER A 289 8.39 -3.75 -3.66
C SER A 289 9.24 -3.01 -2.62
N ARG A 290 10.18 -2.15 -3.01
CA ARG A 290 11.08 -1.44 -2.09
C ARG A 290 10.34 -0.30 -1.40
N GLU A 291 9.58 -0.62 -0.35
CA GLU A 291 8.68 0.34 0.31
C GLU A 291 9.40 1.57 0.87
N GLY A 292 10.69 1.47 1.20
CA GLY A 292 11.49 2.58 1.75
C GLY A 292 11.93 3.64 0.75
N GLU A 293 11.89 3.33 -0.54
CA GLU A 293 12.37 4.24 -1.58
C GLU A 293 11.29 5.24 -2.02
N PRO A 294 11.67 6.45 -2.48
CA PRO A 294 10.76 7.32 -3.22
C PRO A 294 10.20 6.61 -4.45
N GLY A 295 8.95 6.90 -4.80
CA GLY A 295 8.27 6.29 -5.95
C GLY A 295 7.41 7.30 -6.70
N PRO A 296 7.07 7.03 -7.97
CA PRO A 296 6.23 7.94 -8.77
C PRO A 296 4.78 7.91 -8.28
N LEU A 297 3.96 8.87 -8.70
CA LEU A 297 2.51 8.66 -8.73
C LEU A 297 2.19 7.83 -9.98
N MET A 298 1.29 6.85 -9.87
CA MET A 298 0.79 6.11 -11.04
C MET A 298 -0.74 6.19 -11.11
N LEU A 299 -1.26 6.44 -12.31
CA LEU A 299 -2.68 6.38 -12.61
C LEU A 299 -2.96 5.15 -13.47
N GLN A 300 -3.85 4.30 -12.98
CA GLN A 300 -4.22 3.06 -13.66
C GLN A 300 -5.11 3.39 -14.86
N GLY A 301 -4.63 3.06 -16.05
CA GLY A 301 -5.29 3.34 -17.32
C GLY A 301 -5.77 2.09 -18.05
N ASP A 302 -5.30 0.91 -17.67
CA ASP A 302 -5.59 -0.36 -18.35
C ASP A 302 -6.90 -1.04 -17.87
N HIS A 303 -7.71 -0.37 -17.04
CA HIS A 303 -8.93 -0.94 -16.45
C HIS A 303 -10.24 -0.25 -16.87
N GLY A 304 -10.18 0.98 -17.40
CA GLY A 304 -11.41 1.70 -17.74
C GLY A 304 -11.21 3.16 -18.15
N ASP A 305 -12.30 3.73 -18.67
CA ASP A 305 -12.37 5.13 -19.07
C ASP A 305 -12.46 6.05 -17.83
N VAL A 306 -11.54 6.99 -17.73
CA VAL A 306 -11.43 7.92 -16.59
C VAL A 306 -10.89 9.26 -17.08
N SER A 307 -11.26 10.35 -16.41
CA SER A 307 -10.73 11.68 -16.66
C SER A 307 -10.21 12.28 -15.37
N PHE A 308 -9.11 13.01 -15.44
CA PHE A 308 -8.50 13.71 -14.32
C PHE A 308 -8.35 15.20 -14.60
N ARG A 309 -8.40 16.01 -13.55
CA ARG A 309 -7.97 17.41 -13.55
C ARG A 309 -7.41 17.79 -12.18
N ASN A 310 -6.73 18.93 -12.11
CA ASN A 310 -6.22 19.49 -10.86
C ASN A 310 -5.39 18.49 -10.04
N VAL A 311 -4.41 17.85 -10.67
CA VAL A 311 -3.52 16.92 -9.96
C VAL A 311 -2.36 17.72 -9.38
N VAL A 312 -2.34 17.89 -8.05
CA VAL A 312 -1.36 18.71 -7.34
C VAL A 312 -0.78 17.92 -6.17
N LEU A 313 0.55 17.88 -6.05
CA LEU A 313 1.25 17.18 -4.98
C LEU A 313 2.13 18.15 -4.20
N THR A 314 1.99 18.18 -2.88
CA THR A 314 2.85 18.94 -1.97
C THR A 314 3.76 18.00 -1.20
N PRO A 315 5.06 17.88 -1.55
CA PRO A 315 5.96 16.98 -0.86
C PRO A 315 6.33 17.52 0.53
N VAL A 316 6.76 16.64 1.42
CA VAL A 316 7.56 17.06 2.58
C VAL A 316 8.90 17.56 2.04
N ALA A 317 9.33 18.74 2.50
CA ALA A 317 10.62 19.31 2.12
C ALA A 317 11.75 18.40 2.62
N PHE A 318 12.74 18.16 1.78
CA PHE A 318 13.98 17.53 2.22
C PHE A 318 14.73 18.54 3.11
N GLU A 319 15.11 18.11 4.32
CA GLU A 319 16.08 18.85 5.14
C GLU A 319 17.50 18.67 4.60
#